data_AF-A0A1B6G337-F1
#
_entry.id   AF-A0A1B6G337-F1
#
_cell.length_a   1.000
_cell.length_b   1.000
_cell.length_c   1.000
_cell.angle_alpha   90.00
_cell.angle_beta   90.00
_cell.angle_gamma   90.00
#
_symmetry.space_group_name_H-M   'P 1'
#
loop_
_entity.id
_entity.type
_entity.pdbx_description
1 polymer ?
#
loop_
_entity_poly.entity_id
_entity_poly.type
_entity_poly.pdbx_seq_one_letter_code
_entity_poly.pdbx_strand_id
1 'polypeptide(L)'
;SMGGLRRQIFTAFTGSISIISSGMAYGWISPVLNKLSDENGEIRATKEQISWMAADIEIGCLLTPLLGTFLMNKIGRKWPMLCTVPIFMISWILTLSTRSVQILYIKRVLDGMGIGLVLTVSPIYLAEIADANIRGLILMSTSVTWYSGILIQFCVGTYLSYNVSAWINLVIPILYLILFSFSPESPYYFMTKKQENKAADSLAWFQNVRPNEVFEELKDIKGYLEADAKNKESWKAVIKNPIYRKCLAIMVVVILA
;
A
#
# COMPACT_ATOMS: atom_id res chain seq x y z
N SER A 1 -1.70 -26.08 6.56
CA SER A 1 -0.65 -26.72 7.41
C SER A 1 -0.05 -25.68 8.37
N MET A 2 0.56 -26.07 9.50
CA MET A 2 1.23 -25.12 10.41
C MET A 2 2.36 -24.34 9.71
N GLY A 3 3.04 -24.95 8.73
CA GLY A 3 4.06 -24.30 7.91
C GLY A 3 3.49 -23.26 6.95
N GLY A 4 2.33 -23.53 6.33
CA GLY A 4 1.65 -22.58 5.46
C GLY A 4 1.20 -21.32 6.20
N LEU A 5 0.60 -21.51 7.39
CA LEU A 5 0.24 -20.41 8.28
C LEU A 5 1.42 -19.48 8.56
N ARG A 6 2.60 -20.03 8.86
CA ARG A 6 3.83 -19.23 9.10
C ARG A 6 4.23 -18.40 7.89
N ARG A 7 4.12 -18.94 6.67
CA ARG A 7 4.47 -18.23 5.42
C ARG A 7 3.47 -17.13 5.07
N GLN A 8 2.18 -17.36 5.31
CA GLN A 8 1.14 -16.35 5.15
C GLN A 8 1.31 -15.21 6.17
N ILE A 9 1.56 -15.54 7.45
CA ILE A 9 1.86 -14.54 8.49
C ILE A 9 3.14 -13.77 8.16
N PHE A 10 4.20 -14.44 7.71
CA PHE A 10 5.43 -13.77 7.28
C PHE A 10 5.15 -12.78 6.15
N THR A 11 4.38 -13.19 5.14
CA THR A 11 4.04 -12.31 4.01
C THR A 11 3.17 -11.12 4.44
N ALA A 12 2.20 -11.36 5.33
CA ALA A 12 1.40 -10.30 5.93
C ALA A 12 2.25 -9.32 6.74
N PHE A 13 3.14 -9.83 7.59
CA PHE A 13 4.05 -9.04 8.40
C PHE A 13 5.00 -8.19 7.54
N THR A 14 5.58 -8.77 6.49
CA THR A 14 6.45 -8.03 5.56
C THR A 14 5.66 -6.99 4.78
N GLY A 15 4.45 -7.31 4.31
CA GLY A 15 3.52 -6.34 3.72
C GLY A 15 3.13 -5.21 4.68
N SER A 16 3.00 -5.50 5.97
CA SER A 16 2.76 -4.48 7.01
C SER A 16 3.87 -3.45 7.10
N ILE A 17 5.13 -3.77 6.77
CA ILE A 17 6.23 -2.79 6.83
C ILE A 17 6.01 -1.66 5.82
N SER A 18 5.49 -1.95 4.62
CA SER A 18 5.16 -0.89 3.66
C SER A 18 3.99 -0.03 4.13
N ILE A 19 3.02 -0.63 4.84
CA ILE A 19 1.91 0.09 5.46
C ILE A 19 2.40 0.98 6.61
N ILE A 20 3.35 0.52 7.44
CA ILE A 20 4.02 1.35 8.46
C ILE A 20 4.71 2.52 7.78
N SER A 21 5.52 2.27 6.76
CA SER A 21 6.22 3.33 6.00
C SER A 21 5.23 4.36 5.43
N SER A 22 4.07 3.90 4.97
CA SER A 22 3.02 4.75 4.41
C SER A 22 2.36 5.61 5.50
N GLY A 23 2.02 5.02 6.65
CA GLY A 23 1.51 5.75 7.82
C GLY A 23 2.52 6.75 8.36
N MET A 24 3.81 6.41 8.37
CA MET A 24 4.88 7.34 8.77
C MET A 24 5.00 8.52 7.78
N ALA A 25 4.96 8.26 6.47
CA ALA A 25 4.94 9.32 5.46
C ALA A 25 3.70 10.22 5.59
N TYR A 26 2.53 9.64 5.89
CA TYR A 26 1.29 10.39 6.12
C TYR A 26 1.41 11.32 7.34
N GLY A 27 1.84 10.77 8.48
CA GLY A 27 1.95 11.47 9.76
C GLY A 27 3.12 12.46 9.89
N TRP A 28 3.99 12.57 8.88
CA TRP A 28 5.21 13.37 8.95
C TRP A 28 4.98 14.86 9.22
N ILE A 29 3.89 15.43 8.70
CA ILE A 29 3.64 16.88 8.77
C ILE A 29 3.33 17.36 10.20
N SER A 30 2.65 16.57 11.03
CA SER A 30 2.21 16.98 12.37
C SER A 30 3.36 17.36 13.31
N PRO A 31 4.37 16.52 13.56
CA PRO A 31 5.48 16.88 14.46
C PRO A 31 6.38 17.96 13.86
N VAL A 32 6.42 18.05 12.53
CA VAL A 32 7.24 19.02 11.80
C VAL A 32 6.55 20.39 11.71
N LEU A 33 5.24 20.47 11.93
CA LEU A 33 4.45 21.70 11.95
C LEU A 33 5.05 22.78 12.87
N ASN A 34 5.40 22.40 14.10
CA ASN A 34 5.99 23.31 15.08
C ASN A 34 7.38 23.79 14.63
N LYS A 35 8.15 22.92 13.94
CA LYS A 35 9.48 23.24 13.39
C LYS A 35 9.40 24.12 12.14
N LEU A 36 8.32 23.99 11.34
CA LEU A 36 8.07 24.79 10.13
C LEU A 36 7.49 26.17 10.43
N SER A 37 6.80 26.30 11.57
CA SER A 37 6.15 27.54 12.01
C SER A 37 7.09 28.43 12.83
N ASP A 38 8.26 27.93 13.20
CA ASP A 38 9.29 28.70 13.90
C ASP A 38 9.99 29.65 12.92
N GLU A 39 9.92 30.95 13.18
CA GLU A 39 10.53 31.99 12.32
C GLU A 39 12.06 31.89 12.27
N ASN A 40 12.68 31.25 13.27
CA ASN A 40 14.12 30.99 13.34
C ASN A 40 14.47 29.54 12.93
N GLY A 41 13.50 28.75 12.47
CA GLY A 41 13.71 27.35 12.08
C GLY A 41 14.49 27.18 10.77
N GLU A 42 15.05 25.99 10.56
CA GLU A 42 15.76 25.63 9.31
C GLU A 42 14.88 25.73 8.04
N ILE A 43 13.55 25.68 8.21
CA ILE A 43 12.57 25.78 7.13
C ILE A 43 11.48 26.76 7.55
N ARG A 44 11.39 27.90 6.88
CA ARG A 44 10.35 28.88 7.12
C ARG A 44 9.19 28.66 6.14
N ALA A 45 8.03 28.29 6.66
CA ALA A 45 6.81 28.15 5.86
C ALA A 45 5.68 29.01 6.44
N THR A 46 4.90 29.67 5.57
CA THR A 46 3.69 30.37 5.99
C THR A 46 2.60 29.36 6.35
N LYS A 47 1.59 29.80 7.13
CA LYS A 47 0.41 28.97 7.43
C LYS A 47 -0.26 28.42 6.17
N GLU A 48 -0.35 29.24 5.13
CA GLU A 48 -0.92 28.81 3.84
C GLU A 48 -0.07 27.72 3.18
N GLN A 49 1.26 27.88 3.17
CA GLN A 49 2.16 26.87 2.60
C GLN A 49 2.07 25.54 3.35
N ILE A 50 1.97 25.58 4.66
CA ILE A 50 1.77 24.40 5.50
C ILE A 50 0.45 23.70 5.18
N SER A 51 -0.64 24.46 5.00
CA SER A 51 -1.94 23.90 4.62
C SER A 51 -1.89 23.23 3.24
N TRP A 52 -1.22 23.83 2.26
CA TRP A 52 -1.02 23.21 0.94
C TRP A 52 -0.17 21.94 1.04
N MET A 53 0.91 21.93 1.84
CA MET A 53 1.70 20.73 2.09
C MET A 53 0.88 19.58 2.71
N ALA A 54 -0.11 19.92 3.54
CA ALA A 54 -1.03 18.94 4.10
C ALA A 54 -1.93 18.34 3.01
N ALA A 55 -2.46 19.17 2.12
CA ALA A 55 -3.38 18.77 1.06
C ALA A 55 -2.71 18.02 -0.11
N ASP A 56 -1.49 18.38 -0.48
CA ASP A 56 -0.79 17.83 -1.66
C ASP A 56 -0.58 16.32 -1.62
N ILE A 57 -0.55 15.73 -0.42
CA ILE A 57 -0.48 14.28 -0.28
C ILE A 57 -1.70 13.59 -0.90
N GLU A 58 -2.88 14.22 -0.78
CA GLU A 58 -4.13 13.65 -1.28
C GLU A 58 -4.19 13.67 -2.81
N ILE A 59 -3.49 14.62 -3.45
CA ILE A 59 -3.33 14.64 -4.91
C ILE A 59 -2.63 13.37 -5.39
N GLY A 60 -1.56 12.96 -4.71
CA GLY A 60 -0.85 11.71 -5.00
C GLY A 60 -1.73 10.47 -4.76
N CYS A 61 -2.49 10.47 -3.66
CA CYS A 61 -3.44 9.40 -3.34
C CYS A 61 -4.57 9.29 -4.37
N LEU A 62 -5.02 10.39 -4.97
CA LEU A 62 -6.11 10.40 -5.95
C LEU A 62 -5.72 9.75 -7.28
N LEU A 63 -4.48 9.94 -7.73
CA LEU A 63 -4.02 9.48 -9.04
C LEU A 63 -3.69 7.99 -9.07
N THR A 64 -3.34 7.41 -7.92
CA THR A 64 -2.72 6.10 -7.83
C THR A 64 -3.65 4.89 -7.82
N PRO A 65 -4.94 4.94 -7.45
CA PRO A 65 -5.84 3.79 -7.57
C PRO A 65 -6.01 3.30 -9.01
N LEU A 66 -6.14 4.21 -9.98
CA LEU A 66 -6.24 3.88 -11.40
C LEU A 66 -4.93 3.27 -11.90
N LEU A 67 -3.80 3.92 -11.58
CA LEU A 67 -2.47 3.44 -11.95
C LEU A 67 -2.15 2.08 -11.30
N GLY A 68 -2.43 1.93 -10.01
CA GLY A 68 -2.22 0.73 -9.22
C GLY A 68 -3.06 -0.44 -9.75
N THR A 69 -4.32 -0.19 -10.08
CA THR A 69 -5.20 -1.18 -10.71
C THR A 69 -4.67 -1.61 -12.08
N PHE A 70 -4.21 -0.66 -12.90
CA PHE A 70 -3.59 -0.98 -14.18
C PHE A 70 -2.31 -1.80 -14.02
N LEU A 71 -1.42 -1.39 -13.12
CA LEU A 71 -0.15 -2.07 -12.86
C LEU A 71 -0.39 -3.48 -12.31
N MET A 72 -1.27 -3.66 -11.32
CA MET A 72 -1.50 -4.98 -10.71
C MET A 72 -2.09 -6.01 -11.69
N ASN A 73 -2.85 -5.54 -12.68
CA ASN A 73 -3.39 -6.37 -13.76
C ASN A 73 -2.34 -6.68 -14.85
N LYS A 74 -1.40 -5.76 -15.08
CA LYS A 74 -0.37 -5.89 -16.12
C LYS A 74 0.82 -6.73 -15.66
N ILE A 75 1.39 -6.41 -14.50
CA ILE A 75 2.66 -6.97 -14.03
C ILE A 75 2.53 -7.83 -12.76
N GLY A 76 1.33 -7.95 -12.18
CA GLY A 76 1.11 -8.70 -10.93
C GLY A 76 1.04 -7.79 -9.72
N ARG A 77 0.71 -8.30 -8.54
CA ARG A 77 0.48 -7.51 -7.32
C ARG A 77 1.79 -7.22 -6.59
N LYS A 78 2.76 -8.13 -6.63
CA LYS A 78 4.07 -7.99 -5.97
C LYS A 78 4.84 -6.77 -6.47
N TRP A 79 4.93 -6.59 -7.78
CA TRP A 79 5.76 -5.55 -8.37
C TRP A 79 5.28 -4.12 -8.08
N PRO A 80 3.99 -3.77 -8.22
CA PRO A 80 3.48 -2.46 -7.81
C PRO A 80 3.74 -2.17 -6.33
N MET A 81 3.63 -3.18 -5.46
CA MET A 81 3.96 -3.02 -4.04
C MET A 81 5.46 -2.72 -3.85
N LEU A 82 6.35 -3.43 -4.54
CA LEU A 82 7.79 -3.15 -4.52
C LEU A 82 8.16 -1.78 -5.15
N CYS A 83 7.40 -1.31 -6.15
CA CYS A 83 7.59 0.01 -6.75
C CYS A 83 7.34 1.17 -5.76
N THR A 84 6.68 0.93 -4.63
CA THR A 84 6.52 1.95 -3.58
C THR A 84 7.83 2.28 -2.88
N VAL A 85 8.80 1.35 -2.87
CA VAL A 85 10.11 1.53 -2.25
C VAL A 85 10.88 2.71 -2.85
N PRO A 86 11.17 2.74 -4.18
CA PRO A 86 11.88 3.88 -4.76
C PRO A 86 11.10 5.20 -4.60
N ILE A 87 9.77 5.16 -4.61
CA ILE A 87 8.93 6.36 -4.40
C ILE A 87 9.18 6.95 -3.00
N PHE A 88 9.07 6.13 -1.95
CA PHE A 88 9.33 6.58 -0.58
C PHE A 88 10.81 6.95 -0.37
N MET A 89 11.75 6.20 -0.94
CA MET A 89 13.17 6.54 -0.85
C MET A 89 13.45 7.93 -1.44
N ILE A 90 12.94 8.22 -2.65
CA ILE A 90 13.10 9.54 -3.28
C ILE A 90 12.48 10.62 -2.39
N SER A 91 11.28 10.41 -1.85
CA SER A 91 10.62 11.34 -0.94
C SER A 91 11.49 11.68 0.30
N TRP A 92 12.07 10.66 0.94
CA TRP A 92 12.93 10.86 2.11
C TRP A 92 14.30 11.45 1.76
N ILE A 93 14.86 11.12 0.59
CA ILE A 93 16.07 11.77 0.08
C ILE A 93 15.83 13.26 -0.17
N LEU A 94 14.68 13.64 -0.74
CA LEU A 94 14.32 15.06 -0.91
C LEU A 94 14.25 15.77 0.45
N THR A 95 13.65 15.12 1.44
CA THR A 95 13.59 15.63 2.82
C THR A 95 14.99 15.88 3.40
N LEU A 96 15.94 14.97 3.16
CA LEU A 96 17.32 15.12 3.63
C LEU A 96 18.09 16.20 2.86
N SER A 97 17.83 16.35 1.56
CA SER A 97 18.67 17.13 0.65
C SER A 97 18.30 18.61 0.57
N THR A 98 17.09 18.98 0.99
CA THR A 98 16.60 20.36 0.82
C THR A 98 15.83 20.88 2.03
N ARG A 99 15.70 22.20 2.05
CA ARG A 99 14.86 22.97 2.99
C ARG A 99 13.85 23.86 2.24
N SER A 100 13.73 23.67 0.92
CA SER A 100 12.79 24.40 0.07
C SER A 100 11.37 23.86 0.22
N VAL A 101 10.44 24.74 0.58
CA VAL A 101 9.01 24.45 0.67
C VAL A 101 8.44 23.91 -0.66
N GLN A 102 8.91 24.45 -1.78
CA GLN A 102 8.47 24.03 -3.12
C GLN A 102 8.82 22.56 -3.40
N ILE A 103 10.02 22.13 -3.00
CA ILE A 103 10.42 20.73 -3.15
C ILE A 103 9.67 19.84 -2.15
N LEU A 104 9.31 20.37 -0.99
CA LEU A 104 8.46 19.65 -0.03
C LEU A 104 7.05 19.40 -0.58
N TYR A 105 6.47 20.27 -1.42
CA TYR A 105 5.22 19.95 -2.12
C TYR A 105 5.36 18.72 -3.02
N ILE A 106 6.43 18.67 -3.83
CA ILE A 106 6.71 17.51 -4.71
C ILE A 106 6.88 16.24 -3.87
N LYS A 107 7.62 16.34 -2.76
CA LYS A 107 7.78 15.26 -1.78
C LYS A 107 6.43 14.75 -1.28
N ARG A 108 5.48 15.64 -0.95
CA ARG A 108 4.15 15.26 -0.47
C ARG A 108 3.32 14.53 -1.53
N VAL A 109 3.37 14.99 -2.78
CA VAL A 109 2.72 14.26 -3.89
C VAL A 109 3.32 12.85 -4.05
N LEU A 110 4.66 12.71 -3.95
CA LEU A 110 5.32 11.40 -4.01
C LEU A 110 4.91 10.48 -2.86
N ASP A 111 4.85 10.99 -1.62
CA ASP A 111 4.33 10.22 -0.48
C ASP A 111 2.93 9.70 -0.77
N GLY A 112 2.04 10.58 -1.26
CA GLY A 112 0.68 10.25 -1.62
C GLY A 112 0.60 9.17 -2.68
N MET A 113 1.48 9.21 -3.68
CA MET A 113 1.54 8.16 -4.70
C MET A 113 1.95 6.81 -4.10
N GLY A 114 2.95 6.80 -3.21
CA GLY A 114 3.36 5.58 -2.51
C GLY A 114 2.23 5.01 -1.66
N ILE A 115 1.59 5.87 -0.86
CA ILE A 115 0.46 5.53 0.01
C ILE A 115 -0.70 4.95 -0.80
N GLY A 116 -1.15 5.65 -1.84
CA GLY A 116 -2.30 5.20 -2.62
C GLY A 116 -2.04 3.89 -3.38
N LEU A 117 -0.79 3.64 -3.82
CA LEU A 117 -0.41 2.32 -4.35
C LEU A 117 -0.50 1.22 -3.29
N VAL A 118 0.01 1.45 -2.08
CA VAL A 118 -0.08 0.48 -0.97
C VAL A 118 -1.55 0.21 -0.62
N LEU A 119 -2.34 1.25 -0.42
CA LEU A 119 -3.76 1.11 -0.05
C LEU A 119 -4.61 0.45 -1.13
N THR A 120 -4.21 0.56 -2.41
CA THR A 120 -4.90 -0.10 -3.52
C THR A 120 -4.51 -1.58 -3.64
N VAL A 121 -3.22 -1.89 -3.64
CA VAL A 121 -2.73 -3.22 -4.05
C VAL A 121 -2.55 -4.17 -2.87
N SER A 122 -2.09 -3.65 -1.72
CA SER A 122 -1.79 -4.46 -0.54
C SER A 122 -3.00 -5.27 -0.01
N PRO A 123 -4.21 -4.70 0.19
CA PRO A 123 -5.34 -5.50 0.67
C PRO A 123 -5.77 -6.59 -0.33
N ILE A 124 -5.65 -6.32 -1.64
CA ILE A 124 -5.96 -7.31 -2.68
C ILE A 124 -4.97 -8.46 -2.63
N TYR A 125 -3.68 -8.15 -2.59
CA TYR A 125 -2.63 -9.17 -2.48
C TYR A 125 -2.80 -10.03 -1.23
N LEU A 126 -3.03 -9.41 -0.07
CA LEU A 126 -3.24 -10.12 1.19
C LEU A 126 -4.51 -10.99 1.18
N ALA A 127 -5.60 -10.52 0.56
CA ALA A 127 -6.82 -11.30 0.42
C ALA A 127 -6.63 -12.53 -0.49
N GLU A 128 -5.84 -12.39 -1.56
CA GLU A 128 -5.55 -13.46 -2.53
C GLU A 128 -4.63 -14.57 -1.97
N ILE A 129 -3.76 -14.25 -1.01
CA ILE A 129 -2.81 -15.24 -0.45
C ILE A 129 -3.27 -15.85 0.88
N ALA A 130 -4.24 -15.22 1.55
CA ALA A 130 -4.70 -15.63 2.88
C ALA A 130 -5.79 -16.70 2.80
N ASP A 131 -5.60 -17.77 3.58
CA ASP A 131 -6.62 -18.78 3.82
C ASP A 131 -7.88 -18.13 4.42
N ALA A 132 -9.06 -18.65 4.06
CA ALA A 132 -10.35 -18.10 4.47
C ALA A 132 -10.47 -17.90 6.00
N ASN A 133 -9.87 -18.80 6.79
CA ASN A 133 -9.93 -18.77 8.25
C ASN A 133 -9.15 -17.61 8.90
N ILE A 134 -8.08 -17.12 8.25
CA ILE A 134 -7.22 -16.06 8.81
C ILE A 134 -7.26 -14.77 8.00
N ARG A 135 -7.94 -14.78 6.84
CA ARG A 135 -8.06 -13.62 5.94
C ARG A 135 -8.58 -12.38 6.66
N GLY A 136 -9.62 -12.52 7.48
CA GLY A 136 -10.17 -11.42 8.27
C GLY A 136 -9.12 -10.80 9.20
N LEU A 137 -8.37 -11.63 9.92
CA LEU A 137 -7.31 -11.18 10.83
C LEU A 137 -6.18 -10.46 10.08
N ILE A 138 -5.70 -11.04 8.97
CA ILE A 138 -4.64 -10.45 8.15
C ILE A 138 -5.09 -9.07 7.61
N LEU A 139 -6.31 -8.97 7.07
CA LEU A 139 -6.81 -7.70 6.56
C LEU A 139 -7.00 -6.67 7.67
N MET A 140 -7.55 -7.03 8.83
CA MET A 140 -7.69 -6.09 9.95
C MET A 140 -6.32 -5.62 10.49
N SER A 141 -5.30 -6.46 10.44
CA SER A 141 -3.96 -6.08 10.88
C SER A 141 -3.38 -4.91 10.07
N THR A 142 -3.80 -4.74 8.82
CA THR A 142 -3.34 -3.63 7.97
C THR A 142 -3.77 -2.27 8.51
N SER A 143 -5.03 -2.14 8.97
CA SER A 143 -5.54 -0.90 9.57
C SER A 143 -4.83 -0.55 10.87
N VAL A 144 -4.58 -1.54 11.72
CA VAL A 144 -3.82 -1.33 12.98
C VAL A 144 -2.39 -0.88 12.66
N THR A 145 -1.77 -1.52 11.67
CA THR A 145 -0.41 -1.21 11.20
C THR A 145 -0.32 0.22 10.66
N TRP A 146 -1.32 0.69 9.90
CA TRP A 146 -1.39 2.04 9.36
C TRP A 146 -1.34 3.10 10.47
N TYR A 147 -2.23 3.00 11.46
CA TYR A 147 -2.26 3.92 12.59
C TYR A 147 -1.01 3.81 13.47
N SER A 148 -0.45 2.61 13.59
CA SER A 148 0.83 2.41 14.29
C SER A 148 1.97 3.17 13.61
N GLY A 149 2.02 3.17 12.26
CA GLY A 149 2.99 3.95 11.50
C GLY A 149 2.87 5.47 11.76
N ILE A 150 1.65 6.00 11.77
CA ILE A 150 1.40 7.41 12.11
C ILE A 150 1.91 7.72 13.53
N LEU A 151 1.57 6.87 14.49
CA LEU A 151 2.00 7.04 15.89
C LEU A 151 3.52 7.00 16.03
N ILE A 152 4.20 6.05 15.37
CA ILE A 152 5.66 5.97 15.33
C ILE A 152 6.24 7.28 14.79
N GLN A 153 5.67 7.82 13.71
CA GLN A 153 6.16 9.07 13.16
C GLN A 153 5.95 10.26 14.09
N PHE A 154 4.86 10.31 14.85
CA PHE A 154 4.67 11.35 15.85
C PHE A 154 5.75 11.28 16.92
N CYS A 155 6.08 10.08 17.42
CA CYS A 155 7.18 9.90 18.38
C CYS A 155 8.52 10.31 17.76
N VAL A 156 8.88 9.75 16.61
CA VAL A 156 10.17 9.98 15.93
C VAL A 156 10.32 11.45 15.55
N GLY A 157 9.29 12.07 14.98
CA GLY A 157 9.34 13.46 14.53
C GLY A 157 9.37 14.49 15.66
N THR A 158 8.73 14.18 16.80
CA THR A 158 8.68 15.06 17.97
C THR A 158 10.00 15.03 18.75
N TYR A 159 10.49 13.82 19.07
CA TYR A 159 11.62 13.65 19.97
C TYR A 159 12.99 13.67 19.28
N LEU A 160 13.05 13.43 17.96
CA LEU A 160 14.31 13.42 17.22
C LEU A 160 14.46 14.66 16.31
N SER A 161 15.70 14.90 15.88
CA SER A 161 16.00 15.96 14.92
C SER A 161 15.39 15.65 13.54
N TYR A 162 15.20 16.70 12.74
CA TYR A 162 14.62 16.58 11.40
C TYR A 162 15.36 15.56 10.51
N ASN A 163 16.70 15.64 10.48
CA ASN A 163 17.53 14.74 9.69
C ASN A 163 17.52 13.30 10.22
N VAL A 164 17.58 13.10 11.55
CA VAL A 164 17.56 11.75 12.13
C VAL A 164 16.21 11.07 11.86
N SER A 165 15.10 11.82 11.98
CA SER A 165 13.77 11.32 11.61
C SER A 165 13.72 10.88 10.15
N ALA A 166 14.26 11.69 9.22
CA ALA A 166 14.27 11.36 7.80
C ALA A 166 15.15 10.13 7.48
N TRP A 167 16.31 9.98 8.12
CA TRP A 167 17.14 8.76 7.98
C TRP A 167 16.44 7.50 8.45
N ILE A 168 15.77 7.54 9.60
CA ILE A 168 14.98 6.40 10.11
C ILE A 168 13.91 6.01 9.10
N ASN A 169 13.17 7.00 8.60
CA ASN A 169 12.11 6.77 7.62
C ASN A 169 12.64 6.23 6.28
N LEU A 170 13.86 6.59 5.87
CA LEU A 170 14.49 6.08 4.65
C LEU A 170 14.88 4.58 4.77
N VAL A 171 15.22 4.10 5.97
CA VAL A 171 15.59 2.70 6.19
C VAL A 171 14.38 1.76 6.11
N ILE A 172 13.18 2.20 6.51
CA ILE A 172 11.99 1.34 6.55
C ILE A 172 11.60 0.77 5.16
N PRO A 173 11.52 1.56 4.07
CA PRO A 173 11.29 1.03 2.72
C PRO A 173 12.37 0.03 2.25
N ILE A 174 13.63 0.21 2.66
CA ILE A 174 14.73 -0.71 2.30
C ILE A 174 14.53 -2.06 3.02
N LEU A 175 14.18 -2.03 4.30
CA LEU A 175 13.84 -3.24 5.05
C LEU A 175 12.63 -3.96 4.41
N TYR A 176 11.61 -3.21 4.01
CA TYR A 176 10.47 -3.75 3.28
C TYR A 176 10.89 -4.44 1.96
N LEU A 177 11.73 -3.78 1.15
CA LEU A 177 12.24 -4.34 -0.11
C LEU A 177 12.93 -5.69 0.12
N ILE A 178 13.84 -5.76 1.09
CA ILE A 178 14.60 -6.97 1.39
C ILE A 178 13.66 -8.10 1.82
N LEU A 179 12.79 -7.84 2.78
CA LEU A 179 11.96 -8.90 3.37
C LEU A 179 10.82 -9.35 2.45
N PHE A 180 10.17 -8.42 1.76
CA PHE A 180 9.04 -8.74 0.87
C PHE A 180 9.49 -9.35 -0.47
N SER A 181 10.76 -9.20 -0.85
CA SER A 181 11.31 -9.84 -2.06
C SER A 181 11.22 -11.37 -2.02
N PHE A 182 11.21 -11.98 -0.83
CA PHE A 182 11.06 -13.42 -0.64
C PHE A 182 9.62 -13.91 -0.83
N SER A 183 8.62 -13.05 -0.70
CA SER A 183 7.21 -13.41 -0.88
C SER A 183 6.92 -13.62 -2.36
N PRO A 184 6.26 -14.72 -2.77
CA PRO A 184 5.95 -14.97 -4.17
C PRO A 184 4.80 -14.07 -4.65
N GLU A 185 4.64 -13.97 -5.96
CA GLU A 185 3.48 -13.30 -6.56
C GLU A 185 2.18 -14.07 -6.29
N SER A 186 1.04 -13.40 -6.34
CA SER A 186 -0.27 -14.01 -6.10
C SER A 186 -0.58 -15.17 -7.07
N PRO A 187 -1.11 -16.30 -6.57
CA PRO A 187 -1.53 -17.41 -7.43
C PRO A 187 -2.69 -17.00 -8.35
N TYR A 188 -3.59 -16.13 -7.87
CA TYR A 188 -4.69 -15.57 -8.67
C TYR A 188 -4.18 -14.80 -9.88
N TYR A 189 -3.10 -14.02 -9.73
CA TYR A 189 -2.49 -13.32 -10.86
C TYR A 189 -2.01 -14.30 -11.94
N PHE A 190 -1.26 -15.34 -11.57
CA PHE A 190 -0.79 -16.33 -12.54
C PHE A 190 -1.93 -17.08 -13.22
N MET A 191 -3.01 -17.38 -12.50
CA MET A 191 -4.21 -17.97 -13.08
C MET A 191 -4.87 -17.06 -14.11
N THR A 192 -4.98 -15.74 -13.85
CA THR A 192 -5.48 -14.79 -14.87
C THR A 192 -4.61 -14.70 -16.12
N LYS A 193 -3.31 -15.03 -16.01
CA LYS A 193 -2.37 -15.09 -17.13
C LYS A 193 -2.27 -16.47 -17.78
N LYS A 194 -3.10 -17.44 -17.37
CA LYS A 194 -3.07 -18.84 -17.83
C LYS A 194 -1.71 -19.53 -17.58
N GLN A 195 -1.00 -19.13 -16.53
CA GLN A 195 0.30 -19.70 -16.13
C GLN A 195 0.13 -20.67 -14.97
N GLU A 196 -0.55 -21.79 -15.21
CA GLU A 196 -0.99 -22.74 -14.16
C GLU A 196 0.17 -23.30 -13.33
N ASN A 197 1.31 -23.63 -13.95
CA ASN A 197 2.49 -24.13 -13.23
C ASN A 197 3.01 -23.11 -12.19
N LYS A 198 3.08 -21.82 -12.56
CA LYS A 198 3.53 -20.77 -11.63
C LYS A 198 2.50 -20.47 -10.54
N ALA A 199 1.22 -20.62 -10.87
CA ALA A 199 0.16 -20.52 -9.88
C ALA A 199 0.28 -21.65 -8.85
N ALA A 200 0.58 -22.88 -9.29
CA ALA A 200 0.83 -24.03 -8.42
C ALA A 200 2.05 -23.81 -7.52
N ASP A 201 3.16 -23.33 -8.09
CA ASP A 201 4.37 -23.03 -7.31
C ASP A 201 4.11 -21.95 -6.24
N SER A 202 3.37 -20.90 -6.59
CA SER A 202 3.01 -19.83 -5.66
C SER A 202 2.08 -20.32 -4.53
N LEU A 203 0.99 -21.01 -4.87
CA LEU A 203 0.03 -21.51 -3.90
C LEU A 203 0.66 -22.56 -2.97
N ALA A 204 1.43 -23.48 -3.54
CA ALA A 204 2.18 -24.47 -2.77
C ALA A 204 3.22 -23.84 -1.84
N TRP A 205 3.82 -22.71 -2.25
CA TRP A 205 4.67 -21.94 -1.36
C TRP A 205 3.87 -21.42 -0.16
N PHE A 206 2.73 -20.75 -0.36
CA PHE A 206 1.93 -20.19 0.74
C PHE A 206 1.37 -21.26 1.68
N GLN A 207 1.06 -22.45 1.16
CA GLN A 207 0.51 -23.55 1.97
C GLN A 207 1.58 -24.48 2.56
N ASN A 208 2.84 -24.30 2.15
CA ASN A 208 3.98 -25.15 2.50
C ASN A 208 3.71 -26.64 2.17
N VAL A 209 3.32 -26.89 0.93
CA VAL A 209 3.07 -28.23 0.36
C VAL A 209 3.79 -28.36 -0.99
N ARG A 210 3.68 -29.51 -1.67
CA ARG A 210 4.22 -29.66 -3.03
C ARG A 210 3.24 -29.08 -4.07
N PRO A 211 3.73 -28.55 -5.21
CA PRO A 211 2.87 -28.04 -6.29
C PRO A 211 1.79 -29.01 -6.77
N ASN A 212 2.05 -30.31 -6.69
CA ASN A 212 1.08 -31.32 -7.14
C ASN A 212 -0.11 -31.49 -6.17
N GLU A 213 -0.03 -30.96 -4.96
CA GLU A 213 -1.06 -31.11 -3.92
C GLU A 213 -2.11 -29.98 -3.98
N VAL A 214 -1.88 -28.93 -4.79
CA VAL A 214 -2.75 -27.74 -4.83
C VAL A 214 -3.64 -27.67 -6.09
N PHE A 215 -3.66 -28.72 -6.92
CA PHE A 215 -4.41 -28.71 -8.19
C PHE A 215 -5.91 -28.53 -8.04
N GLU A 216 -6.54 -29.14 -7.02
CA GLU A 216 -7.98 -28.98 -6.77
C GLU A 216 -8.31 -27.53 -6.39
N GLU A 217 -7.51 -26.90 -5.51
CA GLU A 217 -7.73 -25.52 -5.11
C GLU A 217 -7.46 -24.53 -6.26
N LEU A 218 -6.48 -24.80 -7.11
CA LEU A 218 -6.28 -24.02 -8.34
C LEU A 218 -7.48 -24.13 -9.29
N LYS A 219 -8.13 -25.29 -9.35
CA LYS A 219 -9.34 -25.48 -10.16
C LYS A 219 -10.49 -24.66 -9.62
N ASP A 220 -10.64 -24.58 -8.29
CA ASP A 220 -11.61 -23.69 -7.65
C ASP A 220 -11.30 -22.22 -7.98
N ILE A 221 -10.05 -21.78 -7.81
CA ILE A 221 -9.60 -20.42 -8.18
C ILE A 221 -9.92 -20.11 -9.65
N LYS A 222 -9.68 -21.06 -10.56
CA LYS A 222 -10.00 -20.92 -11.99
C LYS A 222 -11.50 -20.73 -12.21
N GLY A 223 -12.32 -21.55 -11.56
CA GLY A 223 -13.78 -21.45 -11.62
C GLY A 223 -14.29 -20.09 -11.14
N TYR A 224 -13.76 -19.60 -10.01
CA TYR A 224 -14.09 -18.26 -9.50
C TYR A 224 -13.70 -17.15 -10.49
N LEU A 225 -12.51 -17.21 -11.08
CA LEU A 225 -12.04 -16.22 -12.05
C LEU A 225 -12.84 -16.23 -13.36
N GLU A 226 -13.27 -17.40 -13.83
CA GLU A 226 -14.11 -17.51 -15.03
C GLU A 226 -15.52 -16.98 -14.80
N ALA A 227 -16.09 -17.21 -13.61
CA ALA A 227 -17.37 -16.62 -13.21
C ALA A 227 -17.26 -15.08 -13.11
N ASP A 228 -16.18 -14.57 -12.51
CA ASP A 228 -15.94 -13.13 -12.40
C ASP A 228 -15.71 -12.47 -13.76
N ALA A 229 -15.00 -13.15 -14.68
CA ALA A 229 -14.79 -12.66 -16.05
C ALA A 229 -16.09 -12.54 -16.85
N LYS A 230 -17.06 -13.44 -16.64
CA LYS A 230 -18.39 -13.37 -17.27
C LYS A 230 -19.23 -12.21 -16.76
N ASN A 231 -19.00 -11.79 -15.52
CA ASN A 231 -19.70 -10.68 -14.86
C ASN A 231 -18.94 -9.34 -14.95
N LYS A 232 -17.90 -9.23 -15.80
CA LYS A 232 -17.17 -7.96 -15.98
C LYS A 232 -18.04 -6.90 -16.63
N GLU A 233 -18.72 -6.13 -15.79
CA GLU A 233 -19.39 -4.91 -16.22
C GLU A 233 -18.36 -3.79 -16.44
N SER A 234 -18.54 -3.03 -17.52
CA SER A 234 -17.67 -1.87 -17.83
C SER A 234 -17.83 -0.79 -16.75
N TRP A 235 -16.82 0.06 -16.55
CA TRP A 235 -16.93 1.27 -15.70
C TRP A 235 -18.13 2.16 -16.07
N LYS A 236 -18.57 2.11 -17.33
CA LYS A 236 -19.81 2.77 -17.79
C LYS A 236 -21.07 2.22 -17.12
N ALA A 237 -21.07 0.97 -16.67
CA ALA A 237 -22.15 0.35 -15.94
C ALA A 237 -22.28 0.92 -14.52
N VAL A 238 -21.19 1.36 -13.88
CA VAL A 238 -21.25 2.06 -12.57
C VAL A 238 -22.12 3.32 -12.66
N ILE A 239 -22.05 4.03 -13.79
CA ILE A 239 -22.84 5.25 -14.04
C ILE A 239 -24.27 4.92 -14.48
N LYS A 240 -24.45 3.84 -15.27
CA LYS A 240 -25.76 3.48 -15.83
C LYS A 240 -26.64 2.66 -14.88
N ASN A 241 -26.04 1.86 -14.01
CA ASN A 241 -26.75 0.97 -13.10
C ASN A 241 -27.24 1.76 -11.87
N PRO A 242 -28.56 1.82 -11.61
CA PRO A 242 -29.11 2.58 -10.49
C PRO A 242 -28.66 2.05 -9.12
N ILE A 243 -28.31 0.77 -9.01
CA ILE A 243 -27.80 0.17 -7.77
C ILE A 243 -26.38 0.69 -7.50
N TYR A 244 -25.49 0.63 -8.50
CA TYR A 244 -24.12 1.13 -8.35
C TYR A 244 -24.06 2.63 -8.08
N ARG A 245 -24.97 3.41 -8.66
CA ARG A 245 -25.12 4.84 -8.32
C ARG A 245 -25.52 5.07 -6.87
N LYS A 246 -26.44 4.27 -6.32
CA LYS A 246 -26.82 4.37 -4.90
C LYS A 246 -25.66 3.99 -3.99
N CYS A 247 -24.92 2.93 -4.31
CA CYS A 247 -23.69 2.55 -3.59
C CYS A 247 -22.64 3.65 -3.65
N LEU A 248 -22.44 4.27 -4.83
CA LEU A 248 -21.52 5.40 -5.00
C LEU A 248 -21.96 6.61 -4.16
N ALA A 249 -23.26 6.95 -4.18
CA ALA A 249 -23.78 8.04 -3.37
C ALA A 249 -23.59 7.78 -1.88
N ILE A 250 -23.84 6.55 -1.40
CA ILE A 250 -23.58 6.17 0.00
C ILE A 250 -22.09 6.32 0.33
N MET A 251 -21.19 5.83 -0.55
CA MET A 251 -19.74 6.01 -0.34
C MET A 251 -19.35 7.48 -0.27
N VAL A 252 -19.85 8.33 -1.17
CA VAL A 252 -19.57 9.77 -1.15
C VAL A 252 -20.11 10.43 0.12
N VAL A 253 -21.34 10.09 0.54
CA VAL A 253 -21.91 10.61 1.79
C VAL A 253 -21.09 10.19 3.00
N VAL A 254 -20.66 8.93 3.08
CA VAL A 254 -19.83 8.44 4.19
C VAL A 254 -18.43 9.07 4.20
N ILE A 255 -17.87 9.38 3.02
CA ILE A 255 -16.56 10.05 2.92
C ILE A 255 -16.66 11.55 3.28
N LEU A 256 -17.80 12.19 3.01
CA LEU A 256 -18.01 13.63 3.25
C LEU A 256 -18.62 13.94 4.63
N ALA A 257 -19.16 12.95 5.32
CA ALA A 257 -19.72 13.07 6.68
C ALA A 257 -18.63 12.93 7.75
#